data_AF-A0A6B2UTM6-F1
#
_entry.id   AF-A0A6B2UTM6-F1
#
_cell.length_a   1.000
_cell.length_b   1.000
_cell.length_c   1.000
_cell.angle_alpha   90.00
_cell.angle_beta   90.00
_cell.angle_gamma   90.00
#
_symmetry.space_group_name_H-M   'P 1'
#
loop_
_entity.id
_entity.type
_entity.pdbx_description
1 polymer ?
#
loop_
_entity_poly.entity_id
_entity_poly.type
_entity_poly.pdbx_seq_one_letter_code
_entity_poly.pdbx_strand_id
1 'polypeptide(L)'
;MSTTADSHLLTGAYALHALEPAEQAAFERHMAHCEACAQEVREFTETATKLGLAAAVNPPPGFKDAVMARIADVRQEPPRPVRATPPRRRPRAVHWALAA
;
A
#
# COMPACT_ATOMS: atom_id res chain seq x y z
N MET A 1 14.29 18.19 -3.14
CA MET A 1 14.02 17.67 -1.77
C MET A 1 12.70 18.27 -1.36
N SER A 2 11.61 17.49 -1.37
CA SER A 2 10.33 17.99 -0.86
C SER A 2 10.44 18.15 0.66
N THR A 3 10.08 19.32 1.17
CA THR A 3 10.10 19.57 2.61
C THR A 3 8.93 18.84 3.29
N THR A 4 8.97 18.73 4.63
CA THR A 4 7.87 18.10 5.39
C THR A 4 6.55 18.85 5.18
N ALA A 5 6.59 20.18 5.09
CA ALA A 5 5.41 21.00 4.78
C ALA A 5 4.86 20.69 3.38
N ASP A 6 5.73 20.53 2.38
CA ASP A 6 5.30 20.15 1.02
C ASP A 6 4.64 18.76 1.02
N SER A 7 5.05 17.85 1.92
CA SER A 7 4.52 16.48 1.97
C SER A 7 3.04 16.44 2.39
N HIS A 8 2.61 17.34 3.28
CA HIS A 8 1.19 17.43 3.68
C HIS A 8 0.27 17.85 2.52
N LEU A 9 0.81 18.56 1.52
CA LEU A 9 0.04 19.00 0.35
C LEU A 9 -0.15 17.91 -0.70
N LEU A 10 0.49 16.74 -0.54
CA LEU A 10 0.47 15.65 -1.52
C LEU A 10 -0.62 14.61 -1.28
N THR A 11 -1.40 14.70 -0.20
CA THR A 11 -2.43 13.70 0.18
C THR A 11 -3.48 13.50 -0.91
N GLY A 12 -3.96 14.58 -1.52
CA GLY A 12 -4.92 14.52 -2.64
C GLY A 12 -4.33 13.91 -3.90
N ALA A 13 -3.12 14.34 -4.29
CA ALA A 13 -2.44 13.79 -5.46
C ALA A 13 -2.07 12.31 -5.25
N TYR A 14 -1.68 11.91 -4.05
CA TYR A 14 -1.46 10.52 -3.68
C TYR A 14 -2.73 9.69 -3.80
N ALA A 15 -3.84 10.15 -3.23
CA ALA A 15 -5.14 9.46 -3.28
C ALA A 15 -5.66 9.25 -4.71
N LEU A 16 -5.25 10.10 -5.66
CA LEU A 16 -5.59 10.01 -7.08
C LEU A 16 -4.51 9.31 -7.93
N HIS A 17 -3.48 8.74 -7.33
CA HIS A 17 -2.34 8.11 -8.02
C HIS A 17 -1.65 9.05 -9.03
N ALA A 18 -1.52 10.33 -8.68
CA ALA A 18 -1.02 11.40 -9.56
C ALA A 18 0.40 11.89 -9.18
N LEU A 19 1.11 11.17 -8.32
CA LEU A 19 2.49 11.50 -7.95
C LEU A 19 3.50 10.79 -8.84
N GLU A 20 4.62 11.45 -9.12
CA GLU A 20 5.77 10.79 -9.72
C GLU A 20 6.36 9.73 -8.77
N PRO A 21 6.98 8.65 -9.29
CA PRO A 21 7.44 7.53 -8.44
C PRO A 21 8.33 7.93 -7.26
N ALA A 22 9.20 8.94 -7.45
CA ALA A 22 10.08 9.44 -6.40
C ALA A 22 9.31 10.20 -5.31
N GLU A 23 8.29 10.97 -5.69
CA GLU A 23 7.42 11.71 -4.78
C GLU A 23 6.50 10.76 -4.01
N GLN A 24 5.93 9.77 -4.70
CA GLN A 24 5.13 8.72 -4.06
C GLN A 24 5.94 8.00 -2.98
N ALA A 25 7.14 7.53 -3.30
CA ALA A 25 7.99 6.85 -2.32
C ALA A 25 8.36 7.76 -1.14
N ALA A 26 8.56 9.05 -1.36
CA ALA A 26 8.83 10.02 -0.30
C ALA A 26 7.60 10.26 0.59
N PHE A 27 6.43 10.42 -0.02
CA PHE A 27 5.18 10.61 0.68
C PHE A 27 4.78 9.38 1.49
N GLU A 28 4.98 8.16 0.98
CA GLU A 28 4.71 6.91 1.72
C GLU A 28 5.58 6.79 2.99
N ARG A 29 6.84 7.23 2.94
CA ARG A 29 7.70 7.29 4.13
C ARG A 29 7.19 8.29 5.16
N HIS A 30 6.65 9.43 4.72
CA HIS A 30 6.03 10.41 5.60
C HIS A 30 4.72 9.86 6.21
N MET A 31 3.83 9.31 5.38
CA MET A 31 2.53 8.77 5.78
C MET A 31 2.66 7.65 6.81
N ALA A 32 3.73 6.84 6.75
CA ALA A 32 4.03 5.80 7.75
C ALA A 32 4.17 6.34 9.20
N HIS A 33 4.38 7.65 9.37
CA HIS A 33 4.61 8.29 10.67
C HIS A 33 3.64 9.46 10.94
N CYS A 34 2.71 9.76 10.04
CA CYS A 34 1.77 10.87 10.17
C CYS A 34 0.32 10.40 10.06
N GLU A 35 -0.33 10.23 11.21
CA GLU A 35 -1.72 9.75 11.28
C GLU A 35 -2.71 10.70 10.58
N ALA A 36 -2.49 12.01 10.65
CA ALA A 36 -3.32 13.00 9.97
C ALA A 36 -3.30 12.82 8.44
N CYS A 37 -2.11 12.68 7.83
CA CYS A 37 -2.00 12.40 6.39
C CYS A 37 -2.60 11.04 6.02
N ALA A 38 -2.43 10.02 6.87
CA ALA A 38 -3.04 8.73 6.64
C ALA A 38 -4.58 8.80 6.68
N GLN A 39 -5.16 9.61 7.58
CA GLN A 39 -6.60 9.85 7.65
C GLN A 39 -7.10 10.62 6.43
N GLU A 40 -6.43 11.71 6.04
CA GLU A 40 -6.83 12.51 4.89
C GLU A 40 -6.76 11.71 3.58
N VAL A 41 -5.74 10.88 3.39
CA VAL A 41 -5.66 9.95 2.24
C VAL A 41 -6.85 8.99 2.21
N ARG A 42 -7.28 8.44 3.36
CA ARG A 42 -8.49 7.60 3.42
C ARG A 42 -9.73 8.38 2.98
N GLU A 43 -9.93 9.57 3.52
CA GLU A 43 -11.09 10.43 3.22
C GLU A 43 -11.13 10.87 1.74
N PHE A 44 -9.99 11.24 1.17
CA PHE A 44 -9.88 11.55 -0.26
C PHE A 44 -10.09 10.32 -1.12
N THR A 45 -9.60 9.14 -0.73
CA THR A 45 -9.85 7.88 -1.47
C THR A 45 -11.35 7.54 -1.49
N GLU A 46 -12.05 7.71 -0.37
CA GLU A 46 -13.51 7.53 -0.31
C GLU A 46 -14.24 8.53 -1.21
N THR A 47 -13.81 9.80 -1.21
CA THR A 47 -14.39 10.84 -2.06
C THR A 47 -14.17 10.54 -3.54
N ALA A 48 -12.93 10.18 -3.92
CA ALA A 48 -12.59 9.78 -5.28
C ALA A 48 -13.41 8.57 -5.74
N THR A 49 -13.65 7.60 -4.85
CA THR A 49 -14.51 6.44 -5.13
C THR A 49 -15.95 6.87 -5.45
N LYS A 50 -16.53 7.77 -4.65
CA LYS A 50 -17.90 8.28 -4.91
C LYS A 50 -17.99 9.01 -6.25
N LEU A 51 -16.98 9.82 -6.57
CA LEU A 51 -16.90 10.52 -7.86
C LEU A 51 -16.76 9.53 -9.02
N GLY A 52 -15.90 8.51 -8.89
CA GLY A 52 -15.72 7.47 -9.89
C GLY A 52 -17.00 6.67 -10.17
N LEU A 53 -17.76 6.34 -9.12
CA LEU A 53 -19.07 5.70 -9.27
C LEU A 53 -20.09 6.59 -9.97
N ALA A 54 -20.12 7.88 -9.66
CA ALA A 54 -21.00 8.84 -10.31
C ALA A 54 -20.66 9.06 -11.80
N ALA A 55 -19.39 8.92 -12.17
CA ALA A 55 -18.89 9.07 -13.54
C ALA A 55 -18.82 7.75 -14.33
N ALA A 56 -19.23 6.62 -13.75
CA ALA A 56 -19.10 5.31 -14.37
C ALA A 56 -19.98 5.18 -15.63
N VAL A 57 -19.44 4.52 -16.66
CA VAL A 57 -20.15 4.23 -17.92
C VAL A 57 -20.36 2.72 -18.08
N ASN A 58 -21.40 2.34 -18.82
CA ASN A 58 -21.63 0.94 -19.16
C ASN A 58 -20.56 0.46 -20.15
N PRO A 59 -19.84 -0.65 -19.85
CA PRO A 59 -18.90 -1.23 -20.79
C PRO A 59 -19.65 -1.84 -22.00
N PRO A 60 -18.99 -1.96 -23.17
CA PRO A 60 -19.61 -2.60 -24.32
C PRO A 60 -19.92 -4.10 -24.06
N PRO A 61 -20.90 -4.69 -24.78
CA PRO A 61 -21.20 -6.12 -24.66
C PRO A 61 -19.96 -6.99 -24.86
N GLY A 62 -19.82 -8.04 -24.05
CA GLY A 62 -18.69 -8.97 -24.12
C GLY A 62 -17.37 -8.45 -23.52
N PHE A 63 -17.33 -7.22 -22.96
CA PHE A 63 -16.10 -6.66 -22.38
C PHE A 63 -15.51 -7.55 -21.29
N LYS A 64 -16.35 -8.10 -20.40
CA LYS A 64 -15.90 -9.01 -19.34
C LYS A 64 -15.23 -10.26 -19.92
N ASP A 65 -15.84 -10.90 -20.91
CA ASP A 65 -15.30 -12.12 -21.51
C ASP A 65 -13.95 -11.84 -22.21
N ALA A 66 -13.85 -10.71 -22.90
CA ALA A 66 -12.60 -10.26 -23.52
C ALA A 66 -11.48 -10.00 -22.49
N VAL A 67 -11.82 -9.39 -21.35
CA VAL A 67 -10.88 -9.19 -20.24
C VAL A 67 -10.44 -10.53 -19.66
N MET A 68 -11.38 -11.44 -19.38
CA MET A 68 -11.09 -12.74 -18.78
C MET A 68 -10.24 -13.62 -19.70
N ALA A 69 -10.50 -13.62 -21.01
CA ALA A 69 -9.65 -14.30 -22.00
C ALA A 69 -8.22 -13.76 -21.96
N ARG A 70 -8.04 -12.43 -21.94
CA ARG A 70 -6.71 -11.81 -21.90
C ARG A 70 -5.94 -12.13 -20.63
N ILE A 71 -6.61 -12.17 -19.47
CA ILE A 71 -5.97 -12.45 -18.17
C ILE A 71 -5.27 -13.81 -18.18
N ALA A 72 -5.82 -14.81 -18.89
CA ALA A 72 -5.22 -16.15 -18.99
C ALA A 72 -3.84 -16.14 -19.67
N ASP A 73 -3.58 -15.16 -20.55
CA ASP A 73 -2.35 -15.06 -21.33
C ASP A 73 -1.34 -14.06 -20.72
N VAL A 74 -1.74 -13.24 -19.75
CA VAL A 74 -0.83 -12.30 -19.08
C VAL A 74 0.06 -13.05 -18.10
N ARG A 75 1.38 -13.02 -18.35
CA ARG A 75 2.37 -13.56 -17.42
C ARG A 75 2.22 -12.89 -16.05
N GLN A 76 1.99 -13.71 -15.03
CA GLN A 76 1.90 -13.26 -13.65
C GLN A 76 3.29 -12.89 -13.11
N GLU A 77 3.35 -11.87 -12.25
CA GLU A 77 4.57 -11.56 -11.50
C GLU A 77 4.95 -12.74 -10.59
N PRO A 78 6.26 -13.01 -10.40
CA PRO A 78 6.69 -14.02 -9.45
C PRO A 78 6.24 -13.64 -8.02
N PRO A 79 5.99 -14.62 -7.13
CA PRO A 79 5.65 -14.34 -5.74
C PRO A 79 6.68 -13.43 -5.08
N ARG A 80 6.23 -12.37 -4.40
CA ARG A 80 7.14 -11.49 -3.65
C ARG A 80 7.78 -12.30 -2.51
N PRO A 81 9.11 -12.22 -2.31
CA PRO A 81 9.77 -12.94 -1.24
C PRO A 81 9.27 -12.44 0.11
N VAL A 82 8.57 -13.29 0.85
CA VAL A 82 8.18 -12.99 2.23
C VAL A 82 9.45 -13.08 3.07
N ARG A 83 9.82 -11.99 3.77
CA ARG A 83 10.91 -12.03 4.75
C ARG A 83 10.55 -13.03 5.84
N ALA A 84 11.23 -14.18 5.88
CA ALA A 84 11.06 -15.16 6.93
C ALA A 84 11.37 -14.50 8.28
N THR A 85 10.41 -14.53 9.22
CA THR A 85 10.68 -14.16 10.61
C THR A 85 11.64 -15.19 11.19
N PRO A 86 12.81 -14.79 11.74
CA PRO A 86 13.73 -15.75 12.33
C PRO A 86 13.03 -16.49 13.49
N PRO A 87 13.28 -17.81 13.67
CA PRO A 87 12.68 -18.56 14.76
C PRO A 87 13.07 -17.93 16.11
N ARG A 88 12.07 -17.68 16.96
CA ARG A 88 12.31 -17.21 18.35
C ARG A 88 13.15 -18.25 19.08
N ARG A 89 14.41 -17.94 19.36
CA ARG A 89 15.27 -18.78 20.21
C ARG A 89 14.66 -18.81 21.61
N ARG A 90 14.21 -19.99 22.06
CA ARG A 90 13.78 -20.17 23.45
C ARG A 90 14.99 -19.98 24.37
N PRO A 91 14.90 -19.18 25.44
CA PRO A 91 16.00 -19.06 26.38
C PRO A 91 16.28 -20.43 27.01
N ARG A 92 17.55 -20.85 27.00
CA ARG A 92 17.97 -22.07 27.71
C ARG A 92 17.89 -21.74 29.21
N ALA A 93 17.07 -22.48 29.95
CA ALA A 93 17.03 -22.39 31.39
C ALA A 93 18.42 -22.77 31.94
N VAL A 94 19.10 -21.80 32.56
CA VAL A 94 20.30 -22.05 33.34
C VAL A 94 19.85 -22.38 34.76
N HIS A 95 19.93 -23.65 35.12
CA HIS A 95 19.70 -24.10 36.49
C HIS A 95 20.96 -23.80 37.30
N TRP A 96 20.94 -22.74 38.10
CA TRP A 96 22.00 -22.48 39.07
C TRP A 96 21.85 -23.44 40.25
N ALA A 97 22.72 -24.45 40.32
CA ALA A 97 22.88 -25.25 41.53
C ALA A 97 23.75 -24.46 42.51
N LEU A 98 23.13 -23.97 43.59
CA LEU A 98 23.84 -23.45 44.77
C LEU A 98 24.40 -24.66 45.53
N ALA A 99 25.73 -24.76 45.59
CA ALA A 99 26.41 -25.67 46.51
C ALA A 99 26.61 -24.96 47.85
N ALA A 100 26.23 -25.64 48.93
CA ALA A 100 26.41 -25.26 50.33
C ALA A 100 27.83 -25.56 50.83
#